data_AF-A0AAD8IXZ2-F1
#
_entry.id   AF-A0AAD8IXZ2-F1
#
_cell.length_a   1.000
_cell.length_b   1.000
_cell.length_c   1.000
_cell.angle_alpha   90.00
_cell.angle_beta   90.00
_cell.angle_gamma   90.00
#
_symmetry.space_group_name_H-M   'P 1'
#
loop_
_entity.id
_entity.type
_entity.pdbx_description
1 polymer ?
#
loop_
_entity_poly.entity_id
_entity_poly.type
_entity_poly.pdbx_seq_one_letter_code
_entity_poly.pdbx_strand_id
1 'polypeptide(L)'
;MGIKPNKKTIPEEAFGKEEVEEAANFEDWEDEADLYTPDPLFQKELKKQQAELRRKEDENAKVSDIISQKLKIQKAEHEDKQRLHSIHVKERRLDVRMKQGIKWDKAREMFDIPQRGTNNDATFLKLLEKIRIVNPDNSLYMKALKEDILRITSAFDQVRQELFIYVSSALEGSFTISLDLLQRRSLSELWILMSKVKRSSCLNELLYDRFRDSAMKASPQVVHFPYEVKIYRGTTLETVRLDPDSMKLQTAMQLVKLENLLRTSGFVSVEKSEVADMISDYCTEKIPRYAQMKNRLKKITTQPVMPSGVVSESDRVLDKDLLYTLQEAEEGEIRD
;
A
#
# COMPACT_ATOMS: atom_id res chain seq x y z
N MET A 1 27.06 15.72 -3.00
CA MET A 1 28.46 15.31 -3.22
C MET A 1 28.98 16.07 -4.42
N GLY A 2 29.77 17.12 -4.17
CA GLY A 2 30.30 18.01 -5.21
C GLY A 2 31.72 17.59 -5.58
N ILE A 3 31.99 17.45 -6.88
CA ILE A 3 33.33 17.14 -7.40
C ILE A 3 33.97 18.47 -7.81
N LYS A 4 35.04 18.87 -7.10
CA LYS A 4 35.92 20.00 -7.46
C LYS A 4 37.01 19.52 -8.44
N PRO A 5 37.50 20.37 -9.36
CA PRO A 5 38.56 20.00 -10.29
C PRO A 5 39.94 20.07 -9.64
N ASN A 6 40.80 19.13 -10.02
CA ASN A 6 42.13 18.88 -9.48
C ASN A 6 43.17 19.74 -10.22
N LYS A 7 43.81 20.69 -9.52
CA LYS A 7 45.01 21.39 -10.00
C LYS A 7 46.23 20.51 -9.67
N LYS A 8 46.99 20.08 -10.68
CA LYS A 8 48.33 19.52 -10.49
C LYS A 8 49.37 20.57 -10.89
N THR A 9 50.07 21.08 -9.89
CA THR A 9 51.38 21.72 -9.95
C THR A 9 52.47 20.65 -10.06
N ILE A 10 53.51 20.91 -10.85
CA ILE A 10 54.80 20.17 -10.80
C ILE A 10 55.91 21.25 -10.67
N PRO A 11 56.96 21.02 -9.84
CA PRO A 11 57.84 22.08 -9.32
C PRO A 11 59.15 22.25 -10.11
N GLU A 12 59.71 23.46 -10.00
CA GLU A 12 61.08 23.84 -10.38
C GLU A 12 62.11 23.36 -9.35
N GLU A 13 63.34 23.08 -9.82
CA GLU A 13 64.67 23.11 -9.17
C GLU A 13 65.58 22.06 -9.86
N ALA A 14 66.87 22.22 -10.11
CA ALA A 14 67.86 23.27 -9.91
C ALA A 14 69.13 22.88 -10.71
N PHE A 15 69.82 23.83 -11.33
CA PHE A 15 71.26 23.81 -11.71
C PHE A 15 71.52 25.26 -12.18
N GLY A 16 72.42 26.09 -11.64
CA GLY A 16 73.73 25.90 -11.03
C GLY A 16 74.62 26.96 -11.70
N LYS A 17 74.99 28.03 -10.98
CA LYS A 17 75.80 29.16 -11.49
C LYS A 17 77.28 28.96 -11.14
N GLU A 18 78.17 29.22 -12.10
CA GLU A 18 79.50 29.87 -12.01
C GLU A 18 80.07 29.89 -13.45
N GLU A 19 79.97 31.00 -14.18
CA GLU A 19 80.97 32.09 -14.36
C GLU A 19 82.33 31.64 -14.93
N VAL A 20 82.55 31.86 -16.24
CA VAL A 20 83.78 32.47 -16.79
C VAL A 20 83.40 33.25 -18.06
N GLU A 21 83.85 34.50 -18.09
CA GLU A 21 83.80 35.48 -19.17
C GLU A 21 84.63 35.04 -20.38
N GLU A 22 84.09 35.18 -21.59
CA GLU A 22 84.84 35.66 -22.76
C GLU A 22 83.86 36.02 -23.89
N ALA A 23 84.13 37.15 -24.54
CA ALA A 23 83.20 37.92 -25.34
C ALA A 23 82.67 37.17 -26.58
N ALA A 24 81.35 37.01 -26.66
CA ALA A 24 80.63 36.98 -27.93
C ALA A 24 79.85 38.28 -28.04
N ASN A 25 80.32 39.16 -28.93
CA ASN A 25 79.67 40.41 -29.28
C ASN A 25 78.35 40.07 -29.99
N PHE A 26 77.23 40.04 -29.27
CA PHE A 26 75.88 39.77 -29.82
C PHE A 26 75.18 41.05 -30.32
N GLU A 27 75.94 42.09 -30.66
CA GLU A 27 75.41 43.29 -31.34
C GLU A 27 75.24 43.10 -32.87
N ASP A 28 75.51 41.89 -33.39
CA ASP A 28 75.40 41.53 -34.82
C ASP A 28 74.55 40.25 -35.04
N TRP A 29 73.53 39.98 -34.22
CA TRP A 29 72.44 39.08 -34.61
C TRP A 29 71.25 39.92 -35.05
N GLU A 30 71.32 40.30 -36.31
CA GLU A 30 70.23 40.52 -37.27
C GLU A 30 68.85 40.79 -36.65
N ASP A 31 68.45 42.07 -36.76
CA ASP A 31 67.09 42.61 -36.84
C ASP A 31 65.95 41.76 -36.26
N GLU A 32 65.16 42.36 -35.37
CA GLU A 32 63.83 41.88 -34.93
C GLU A 32 62.85 41.55 -36.09
N ALA A 33 63.24 41.79 -37.35
CA ALA A 33 62.55 41.42 -38.57
C ALA A 33 62.73 39.94 -39.00
N ASP A 34 63.74 39.21 -38.49
CA ASP A 34 63.99 37.78 -38.81
C ASP A 34 63.58 36.81 -37.67
N LEU A 35 62.73 37.28 -36.76
CA LEU A 35 62.04 36.43 -35.79
C LEU A 35 60.98 35.56 -36.49
N TYR A 36 61.39 34.38 -36.95
CA TYR A 36 60.54 33.26 -37.36
C TYR A 36 59.26 33.70 -38.08
N THR A 37 59.36 34.05 -39.38
CA THR A 37 58.17 34.15 -40.22
C THR A 37 57.55 32.75 -40.28
N PRO A 38 56.41 32.49 -39.61
CA PRO A 38 55.89 31.14 -39.53
C PRO A 38 55.57 30.67 -40.94
N ASP A 39 56.00 29.47 -41.32
CA ASP A 39 55.84 28.90 -42.66
C ASP A 39 54.42 29.24 -43.20
N PRO A 40 54.31 29.91 -44.37
CA PRO A 40 53.02 30.29 -44.95
C PRO A 40 52.04 29.12 -45.09
N LEU A 41 52.55 27.89 -45.25
CA LEU A 41 51.74 26.66 -45.27
C LEU A 41 51.21 26.33 -43.87
N PHE A 42 52.05 26.42 -42.84
CA PHE A 42 51.67 26.21 -41.45
C PHE A 42 50.62 27.23 -40.97
N GLN A 43 50.76 28.51 -41.33
CA GLN A 43 49.76 29.54 -40.98
C GLN A 43 48.40 29.29 -41.66
N LYS A 44 48.40 28.78 -42.90
CA LYS A 44 47.18 28.39 -43.61
C LYS A 44 46.51 27.19 -42.95
N GLU A 45 47.30 26.18 -42.57
CA GLU A 45 46.82 24.99 -41.84
C GLU A 45 46.23 25.39 -40.48
N LEU A 46 46.91 26.25 -39.72
CA LEU A 46 46.47 26.76 -38.42
C LEU A 46 45.17 27.56 -38.52
N LYS A 47 45.04 28.45 -39.51
CA LYS A 47 43.80 29.20 -39.77
C LYS A 47 42.65 28.26 -40.14
N LYS A 48 42.91 27.20 -40.90
CA LYS A 48 41.92 26.18 -41.27
C LYS A 48 41.46 25.40 -40.05
N GLN A 49 42.38 24.97 -39.18
CA GLN A 49 42.06 24.26 -37.94
C GLN A 49 41.29 25.16 -36.95
N GLN A 50 41.65 26.43 -36.82
CA GLN A 50 40.93 27.40 -36.00
C GLN A 50 39.50 27.65 -36.51
N ALA A 51 39.33 27.75 -37.84
CA ALA A 51 38.01 27.90 -38.45
C ALA A 51 37.14 26.64 -38.25
N GLU A 52 37.74 25.45 -38.36
CA GLU A 52 37.05 24.18 -38.11
C GLU A 52 36.67 23.99 -36.64
N LEU A 53 37.54 24.40 -35.70
CA LEU A 53 37.25 24.41 -34.27
C LEU A 53 36.07 25.34 -33.94
N ARG A 54 36.08 26.58 -34.45
CA ARG A 54 34.97 27.53 -34.27
C ARG A 54 33.66 26.97 -34.81
N ARG A 55 33.70 26.32 -35.98
CA ARG A 55 32.52 25.66 -36.55
C ARG A 55 32.00 24.54 -35.66
N LYS A 56 32.89 23.71 -35.09
CA LYS A 56 32.52 22.64 -34.14
C LYS A 56 31.97 23.21 -32.83
N GLU A 57 32.51 24.32 -32.34
CA GLU A 57 31.98 25.04 -31.18
C GLU A 57 30.56 25.57 -31.43
N ASP A 58 30.31 26.18 -32.59
CA ASP A 58 28.98 26.64 -32.99
C ASP A 58 27.98 25.48 -33.16
N GLU A 59 28.42 24.36 -33.74
CA GLU A 59 27.62 23.14 -33.85
C GLU A 59 27.30 22.54 -32.47
N ASN A 60 28.27 22.50 -31.55
CA ASN A 60 28.05 22.05 -30.18
C ASN A 60 27.11 22.98 -29.39
N ALA A 61 27.20 24.30 -29.59
CA ALA A 61 26.29 25.27 -28.99
C ALA A 61 24.84 25.02 -29.45
N LYS A 62 24.62 24.80 -30.76
CA LYS A 62 23.30 24.45 -31.31
C LYS A 62 22.77 23.13 -30.73
N VAL A 63 23.62 22.11 -30.58
CA VAL A 63 23.23 20.84 -29.97
C VAL A 63 22.85 21.03 -28.49
N SER A 64 23.61 21.83 -27.74
CA SER A 64 23.30 22.17 -26.35
C SER A 64 21.95 22.88 -26.22
N ASP A 65 21.65 23.83 -27.12
CA ASP A 65 20.36 24.52 -27.15
C ASP A 65 19.21 23.55 -27.41
N ILE A 66 19.36 22.64 -28.39
CA ILE A 66 18.37 21.58 -28.68
C ILE A 66 18.16 20.68 -27.46
N ILE A 67 19.22 20.25 -26.77
CA ILE A 67 19.12 19.44 -25.55
C ILE A 67 18.37 20.21 -24.46
N SER A 68 18.67 21.49 -24.27
CA SER A 68 17.99 22.33 -23.28
C SER A 68 16.49 22.48 -23.57
N GLN A 69 16.12 22.64 -24.85
CA GLN A 69 14.73 22.70 -25.29
C GLN A 69 14.02 21.36 -25.09
N LYS A 70 14.68 20.25 -25.42
CA LYS A 70 14.15 18.90 -25.19
C LYS A 70 13.86 18.64 -23.70
N LEU A 71 14.77 19.06 -22.81
CA LEU A 71 14.55 18.96 -21.36
C LEU A 71 13.36 19.81 -20.88
N LYS A 72 13.21 21.02 -21.43
CA LYS A 72 12.04 21.87 -21.13
C LYS A 72 10.73 21.22 -21.58
N ILE A 73 10.71 20.64 -22.78
CA ILE A 73 9.53 19.92 -23.30
C ILE A 73 9.20 18.70 -22.44
N GLN A 74 10.20 17.87 -22.10
CA GLN A 74 10.00 16.71 -21.23
C GLN A 74 9.46 17.10 -19.85
N LYS A 75 9.92 18.21 -19.29
CA LYS A 75 9.39 18.74 -18.04
C LYS A 75 7.93 19.17 -18.18
N ALA A 76 7.60 19.91 -19.24
CA ALA A 76 6.23 20.32 -19.53
C ALA A 76 5.30 19.11 -19.74
N GLU A 77 5.72 18.11 -20.51
CA GLU A 77 4.97 16.86 -20.70
C GLU A 77 4.74 16.12 -19.38
N HIS A 78 5.74 16.11 -18.49
CA HIS A 78 5.62 15.48 -17.19
C HIS A 78 4.59 16.21 -16.31
N GLU A 79 4.65 17.54 -16.29
CA GLU A 79 3.67 18.38 -15.57
C GLU A 79 2.26 18.19 -16.12
N ASP A 80 2.09 18.11 -17.44
CA ASP A 80 0.78 17.90 -18.06
C ASP A 80 0.24 16.48 -17.81
N LYS A 81 1.09 15.45 -17.86
CA LYS A 81 0.72 14.09 -17.46
C LYS A 81 0.27 14.03 -16.00
N GLN A 82 0.95 14.73 -15.09
CA GLN A 82 0.54 14.83 -13.69
C GLN A 82 -0.80 15.56 -13.54
N ARG A 83 -1.02 16.65 -14.28
CA ARG A 83 -2.30 17.38 -14.29
C ARG A 83 -3.44 16.50 -14.77
N LEU A 84 -3.29 15.82 -15.91
CA LEU A 84 -4.29 14.87 -16.44
C LEU A 84 -4.59 13.76 -15.44
N HIS A 85 -3.54 13.18 -14.84
CA HIS A 85 -3.72 12.18 -13.79
C HIS A 85 -4.55 12.71 -12.62
N SER A 86 -4.27 13.94 -12.15
CA SER A 86 -5.00 14.56 -11.04
C SER A 86 -6.49 14.78 -11.38
N ILE A 87 -6.79 15.14 -12.64
CA ILE A 87 -8.16 15.32 -13.13
C ILE A 87 -8.88 13.98 -13.15
N HIS A 88 -8.27 12.94 -13.73
CA HIS A 88 -8.86 11.60 -13.76
C HIS A 88 -9.10 11.02 -12.35
N VAL A 89 -8.20 11.29 -11.40
CA VAL A 89 -8.41 10.88 -10.00
C VAL A 89 -9.61 11.60 -9.39
N LYS A 90 -9.78 12.92 -9.64
CA LYS A 90 -10.94 13.68 -9.15
C LYS A 90 -12.24 13.21 -9.79
N GLU A 91 -12.23 13.01 -11.10
CA GLU A 91 -13.36 12.47 -11.87
C GLU A 91 -13.76 11.09 -11.33
N ARG A 92 -12.80 10.18 -11.15
CA ARG A 92 -13.07 8.85 -10.60
C ARG A 92 -13.63 8.91 -9.18
N ARG A 93 -13.15 9.82 -8.33
CA ARG A 93 -13.71 10.00 -6.97
C ARG A 93 -15.15 10.47 -6.99
N LEU A 94 -15.51 11.35 -7.93
CA LEU A 94 -16.89 11.80 -8.12
C LEU A 94 -17.76 10.67 -8.67
N ASP A 95 -17.27 9.94 -9.67
CA ASP A 95 -17.93 8.76 -10.24
C ASP A 95 -18.21 7.69 -9.17
N VAL A 96 -17.23 7.37 -8.32
CA VAL A 96 -17.40 6.43 -7.19
C VAL A 96 -18.32 6.98 -6.10
N ARG A 97 -18.46 8.30 -5.96
CA ARG A 97 -19.42 8.89 -5.02
C ARG A 97 -20.85 8.78 -5.53
N MET A 98 -21.05 8.97 -6.84
CA MET A 98 -22.36 8.95 -7.47
C MET A 98 -22.83 7.51 -7.75
N LYS A 99 -21.93 6.62 -8.20
CA LYS A 99 -22.19 5.22 -8.61
C LYS A 99 -23.37 5.05 -9.59
N GLN A 100 -23.47 5.99 -10.51
CA GLN A 100 -24.57 6.09 -11.47
C GLN A 100 -24.09 5.88 -12.90
N GLY A 101 -24.99 5.39 -13.75
CA GLY A 101 -24.77 5.22 -15.19
C GLY A 101 -24.39 3.79 -15.59
N ILE A 102 -24.33 3.59 -16.90
CA ILE A 102 -24.29 2.26 -17.56
C ILE A 102 -23.18 1.36 -17.02
N LYS A 103 -21.99 1.92 -16.73
CA LYS A 103 -20.87 1.14 -16.19
C LYS A 103 -21.15 0.58 -14.80
N TRP A 104 -21.83 1.35 -13.96
CA TRP A 104 -22.22 0.94 -12.61
C TRP A 104 -23.42 0.00 -12.64
N ASP A 105 -24.37 0.22 -13.53
CA ASP A 105 -25.52 -0.67 -13.71
C ASP A 105 -25.04 -2.07 -14.15
N LYS A 106 -24.16 -2.15 -15.16
CA LYS A 106 -23.53 -3.42 -15.58
C LYS A 106 -22.70 -4.06 -14.47
N ALA A 107 -21.96 -3.26 -13.70
CA ALA A 107 -21.16 -3.79 -12.60
C ALA A 107 -22.05 -4.38 -11.49
N ARG A 108 -23.20 -3.76 -11.17
CA ARG A 108 -24.18 -4.29 -10.23
C ARG A 108 -24.78 -5.60 -10.73
N GLU A 109 -25.22 -5.62 -11.99
CA GLU A 109 -25.72 -6.82 -12.65
C GLU A 109 -24.71 -7.98 -12.56
N MET A 110 -23.44 -7.73 -12.91
CA MET A 110 -22.38 -8.74 -12.81
C MET A 110 -22.09 -9.18 -11.37
N PHE A 111 -22.18 -8.26 -10.40
CA PHE A 111 -21.86 -8.53 -9.01
C PHE A 111 -22.94 -9.35 -8.29
N ASP A 112 -24.20 -9.21 -8.71
CA ASP A 112 -25.34 -9.92 -8.11
C ASP A 112 -25.53 -11.34 -8.68
N ILE A 113 -24.78 -11.71 -9.72
CA ILE A 113 -24.82 -13.07 -10.26
C ILE A 113 -24.16 -14.06 -9.27
N PRO A 114 -24.85 -15.17 -8.90
CA PRO A 114 -24.29 -16.18 -8.02
C PRO A 114 -23.03 -16.82 -8.61
N GLN A 115 -22.03 -17.06 -7.76
CA GLN A 115 -20.82 -17.78 -8.12
C GLN A 115 -21.11 -19.29 -8.09
N ARG A 116 -20.95 -20.01 -9.21
CA ARG A 116 -21.21 -21.46 -9.27
C ARG A 116 -19.97 -22.28 -9.65
N GLY A 117 -18.92 -21.63 -10.12
CA GLY A 117 -17.66 -22.26 -10.47
C GLY A 117 -16.90 -22.85 -9.27
N THR A 118 -15.94 -23.73 -9.59
CA THR A 118 -15.00 -24.32 -8.62
C THR A 118 -14.12 -23.24 -7.99
N ASN A 119 -14.48 -22.82 -6.78
CA ASN A 119 -13.68 -21.91 -5.97
C ASN A 119 -12.66 -22.69 -5.15
N ASN A 120 -11.47 -22.13 -5.02
CA ASN A 120 -10.34 -22.64 -4.25
C ASN A 120 -10.46 -22.27 -2.75
N ASP A 121 -11.70 -22.24 -2.23
CA ASP A 121 -12.01 -21.76 -0.89
C ASP A 121 -11.32 -22.60 0.19
N ALA A 122 -11.35 -23.92 0.04
CA ALA A 122 -10.71 -24.85 0.97
C ALA A 122 -9.19 -24.67 1.01
N THR A 123 -8.55 -24.48 -0.15
CA THR A 123 -7.10 -24.23 -0.21
C THR A 123 -6.73 -22.88 0.39
N PHE A 124 -7.55 -21.84 0.17
CA PHE A 124 -7.32 -20.54 0.79
C PHE A 124 -7.51 -20.59 2.31
N LEU A 125 -8.47 -21.37 2.81
CA LEU A 125 -8.64 -21.62 4.25
C LEU A 125 -7.42 -22.30 4.87
N LYS A 126 -6.88 -23.33 4.21
CA LYS A 126 -5.66 -24.02 4.65
C LYS A 126 -4.47 -23.05 4.73
N LEU A 127 -4.35 -22.11 3.79
CA LEU A 127 -3.34 -21.05 3.87
C LEU A 127 -3.54 -20.16 5.11
N LEU A 128 -4.76 -19.69 5.36
CA LEU A 128 -5.05 -18.85 6.53
C LEU A 128 -4.75 -19.58 7.84
N GLU A 129 -5.09 -20.86 7.91
CA GLU A 129 -4.79 -21.73 9.05
C GLU A 129 -3.27 -21.89 9.25
N LYS A 130 -2.52 -22.17 8.19
CA LYS A 130 -1.06 -22.25 8.23
C LYS A 130 -0.44 -20.95 8.77
N ILE A 131 -0.90 -19.79 8.30
CA ILE A 131 -0.42 -18.49 8.81
C ILE A 131 -0.77 -18.34 10.30
N ARG A 132 -1.95 -18.82 10.74
CA ARG A 132 -2.40 -18.77 12.14
C ARG A 132 -1.62 -19.70 13.05
N ILE A 133 -1.28 -20.91 12.60
CA ILE A 133 -0.48 -21.87 13.35
C ILE A 133 0.93 -21.31 13.57
N VAL A 134 1.54 -20.72 12.54
CA VAL A 134 2.87 -20.10 12.63
C VAL A 134 2.85 -18.85 13.52
N ASN A 135 1.73 -18.14 13.57
CA ASN A 135 1.57 -16.89 14.32
C ASN A 135 0.37 -16.98 15.29
N PRO A 136 0.52 -17.60 16.47
CA PRO A 136 -0.59 -17.80 17.40
C PRO A 136 -1.15 -16.47 17.95
N ASP A 137 -0.29 -15.47 18.12
CA ASP A 137 -0.70 -14.13 18.56
C ASP A 137 -1.52 -13.42 17.48
N ASN A 138 -2.66 -12.84 17.87
CA ASN A 138 -3.53 -12.16 16.91
C ASN A 138 -2.83 -10.98 16.20
N SER A 139 -1.97 -10.24 16.91
CA SER A 139 -1.21 -9.14 16.31
C SER A 139 -0.23 -9.63 15.23
N LEU A 140 0.51 -10.70 15.53
CA LEU A 140 1.46 -11.31 14.59
C LEU A 140 0.73 -11.94 13.40
N TYR A 141 -0.38 -12.64 13.66
CA TYR A 141 -1.24 -13.20 12.63
C TYR A 141 -1.75 -12.11 11.66
N MET A 142 -2.29 -11.01 12.19
CA MET A 142 -2.76 -9.89 11.38
C MET A 142 -1.63 -9.24 10.55
N LYS A 143 -0.43 -9.13 11.11
CA LYS A 143 0.73 -8.60 10.39
C LYS A 143 1.14 -9.54 9.25
N ALA A 144 1.28 -10.83 9.52
CA ALA A 144 1.62 -11.84 8.53
C ALA A 144 0.56 -11.93 7.42
N LEU A 145 -0.73 -11.89 7.76
CA LEU A 145 -1.82 -11.87 6.79
C LEU A 145 -1.75 -10.65 5.86
N LYS A 146 -1.43 -9.48 6.42
CA LYS A 146 -1.27 -8.24 5.64
C LYS A 146 -0.05 -8.29 4.73
N GLU A 147 1.01 -8.99 5.11
CA GLU A 147 2.22 -9.16 4.31
C GLU A 147 1.99 -10.19 3.19
N ASP A 148 1.33 -11.31 3.49
CA ASP A 148 1.09 -12.37 2.51
C ASP A 148 0.04 -11.99 1.46
N ILE A 149 -1.09 -11.40 1.87
CA ILE A 149 -2.11 -10.98 0.91
C ILE A 149 -1.64 -9.72 0.18
N LEU A 150 -1.27 -9.87 -1.08
CA LEU A 150 -0.77 -8.77 -1.92
C LEU A 150 -1.90 -7.89 -2.43
N ARG A 151 -2.94 -8.51 -3.01
CA ARG A 151 -4.09 -7.80 -3.60
C ARG A 151 -5.30 -8.71 -3.73
N ILE A 152 -6.48 -8.08 -3.72
CA ILE A 152 -7.77 -8.72 -4.01
C ILE A 152 -8.40 -7.99 -5.18
N THR A 153 -8.94 -8.72 -6.14
CA THR A 153 -9.61 -8.17 -7.33
C THR A 153 -10.77 -9.06 -7.72
N SER A 154 -11.93 -8.46 -7.97
CA SER A 154 -13.05 -9.11 -8.64
C SER A 154 -12.95 -8.97 -10.15
N ALA A 155 -13.31 -10.01 -10.86
CA ALA A 155 -13.46 -10.04 -12.30
C ALA A 155 -14.68 -10.88 -12.69
N PHE A 156 -15.11 -10.74 -13.93
CA PHE A 156 -16.27 -11.44 -14.45
C PHE A 156 -15.83 -12.34 -15.60
N ASP A 157 -16.10 -13.63 -15.49
CA ASP A 157 -15.88 -14.60 -16.55
C ASP A 157 -17.06 -14.52 -17.52
N GLN A 158 -16.80 -14.10 -18.77
CA GLN A 158 -17.83 -13.97 -19.80
C GLN A 158 -18.31 -15.33 -20.34
N VAL A 159 -17.50 -16.37 -20.26
CA VAL A 159 -17.87 -17.70 -20.76
C VAL A 159 -18.79 -18.37 -19.75
N ARG A 160 -18.40 -18.33 -18.47
CA ARG A 160 -19.19 -18.90 -17.37
C ARG A 160 -20.33 -17.98 -16.91
N GLN A 161 -20.29 -16.70 -17.30
CA GLN A 161 -21.21 -15.67 -16.85
C GLN A 161 -21.21 -15.54 -15.32
N GLU A 162 -20.02 -15.52 -14.71
CA GLU A 162 -19.90 -15.56 -13.26
C GLU A 162 -18.84 -14.60 -12.72
N LEU A 163 -19.15 -14.03 -11.55
CA LEU A 163 -18.20 -13.27 -10.75
C LEU A 163 -17.17 -14.22 -10.13
N PHE A 164 -15.90 -13.86 -10.20
CA PHE A 164 -14.86 -14.54 -9.43
C PHE A 164 -13.98 -13.52 -8.69
N ILE A 165 -13.55 -13.89 -7.49
CA ILE A 165 -12.69 -13.04 -6.66
C ILE A 165 -11.31 -13.67 -6.64
N TYR A 166 -10.33 -12.93 -7.14
CA TYR A 166 -8.95 -13.34 -7.19
C TYR A 166 -8.18 -12.74 -6.02
N VAL A 167 -7.53 -13.59 -5.23
CA VAL A 167 -6.62 -13.21 -4.16
C VAL A 167 -5.21 -13.62 -4.55
N SER A 168 -4.30 -12.65 -4.61
CA SER A 168 -2.87 -12.91 -4.81
C SER A 168 -2.18 -12.98 -3.45
N SER A 169 -1.54 -14.11 -3.17
CA SER A 169 -0.66 -14.37 -2.03
C SER A 169 0.80 -14.23 -2.46
N ALA A 170 1.66 -13.84 -1.52
CA ALA A 170 3.11 -13.78 -1.74
C ALA A 170 3.74 -15.17 -1.74
N LEU A 171 3.26 -16.08 -0.89
CA LEU A 171 3.86 -17.39 -0.67
C LEU A 171 3.24 -18.49 -1.53
N GLU A 172 1.92 -18.51 -1.69
CA GLU A 172 1.19 -19.64 -2.28
C GLU A 172 0.52 -19.29 -3.62
N GLY A 173 0.95 -18.18 -4.24
CA GLY A 173 0.52 -17.80 -5.57
C GLY A 173 -0.83 -17.12 -5.59
N SER A 174 -1.87 -17.74 -6.14
CA SER A 174 -3.16 -17.07 -6.26
C SER A 174 -4.35 -18.01 -6.21
N PHE A 175 -5.43 -17.49 -5.65
CA PHE A 175 -6.65 -18.22 -5.35
C PHE A 175 -7.85 -17.53 -5.98
N THR A 176 -8.75 -18.32 -6.53
CA THR A 176 -10.10 -17.88 -6.86
C THR A 176 -11.00 -18.27 -5.70
N ILE A 177 -11.66 -17.30 -5.06
CA ILE A 177 -12.47 -17.55 -3.87
C ILE A 177 -13.89 -17.03 -4.01
N SER A 178 -14.77 -17.58 -3.19
CA SER A 178 -16.14 -17.11 -3.06
C SER A 178 -16.26 -15.85 -2.21
N LEU A 179 -17.27 -15.06 -2.51
CA LEU A 179 -17.66 -13.89 -1.73
C LEU A 179 -18.13 -14.30 -0.33
N ASP A 180 -18.77 -15.46 -0.19
CA ASP A 180 -19.27 -15.97 1.08
C ASP A 180 -18.15 -16.31 2.06
N LEU A 181 -17.04 -16.88 1.55
CA LEU A 181 -15.86 -17.18 2.35
C LEU A 181 -15.30 -15.93 3.05
N LEU A 182 -15.32 -14.81 2.33
CA LEU A 182 -14.82 -13.52 2.78
C LEU A 182 -15.77 -12.84 3.78
N GLN A 183 -17.08 -13.06 3.68
CA GLN A 183 -18.07 -12.45 4.57
C GLN A 183 -18.07 -13.07 5.98
N ARG A 184 -17.61 -14.32 6.14
CA ARG A 184 -17.58 -15.04 7.43
C ARG A 184 -16.31 -14.82 8.25
N ARG A 185 -15.52 -13.79 7.93
CA ARG A 185 -14.24 -13.48 8.58
C ARG A 185 -14.41 -12.59 9.81
N SER A 186 -13.41 -12.63 10.69
CA SER A 186 -13.36 -11.73 11.84
C SER A 186 -13.20 -10.26 11.41
N LEU A 187 -13.55 -9.33 12.29
CA LEU A 187 -13.50 -7.90 11.97
C LEU A 187 -12.10 -7.43 11.56
N SER A 188 -11.05 -7.93 12.23
CA SER A 188 -9.67 -7.60 11.89
C SER A 188 -9.25 -8.16 10.52
N GLU A 189 -9.66 -9.39 10.19
CA GLU A 189 -9.40 -9.98 8.88
C GLU A 189 -10.14 -9.23 7.78
N LEU A 190 -11.44 -8.93 7.97
CA LEU A 190 -12.24 -8.13 7.05
C LEU A 190 -11.57 -6.78 6.78
N TRP A 191 -11.04 -6.14 7.81
CA TRP A 191 -10.30 -4.87 7.66
C TRP A 191 -9.05 -5.02 6.77
N ILE A 192 -8.25 -6.07 6.99
CA ILE A 192 -7.06 -6.34 6.17
C ILE A 192 -7.46 -6.64 4.74
N LEU A 193 -8.40 -7.57 4.54
CA LEU A 193 -8.89 -7.98 3.22
C LEU A 193 -9.43 -6.77 2.45
N MET A 194 -10.28 -5.96 3.09
CA MET A 194 -10.82 -4.73 2.52
C MET A 194 -9.71 -3.75 2.10
N SER A 195 -8.64 -3.63 2.89
CA SER A 195 -7.49 -2.75 2.56
C SER A 195 -6.70 -3.22 1.33
N LYS A 196 -6.83 -4.49 0.96
CA LYS A 196 -6.14 -5.12 -0.18
C LYS A 196 -6.97 -5.14 -1.46
N VAL A 197 -8.23 -4.70 -1.42
CA VAL A 197 -9.07 -4.60 -2.62
C VAL A 197 -8.57 -3.51 -3.55
N LYS A 198 -8.28 -3.88 -4.81
CA LYS A 198 -7.81 -2.94 -5.83
C LYS A 198 -8.97 -2.11 -6.38
N ARG A 199 -9.16 -0.88 -5.89
CA ARG A 199 -10.28 0.02 -6.24
C ARG A 199 -10.18 0.70 -7.63
N SER A 200 -9.74 -0.05 -8.65
CA SER A 200 -9.55 0.47 -10.02
C SER A 200 -10.75 0.29 -10.94
N SER A 201 -11.72 -0.57 -10.61
CA SER A 201 -12.90 -0.86 -11.43
C SER A 201 -14.19 -0.68 -10.63
N CYS A 202 -15.34 -0.49 -11.32
CA CYS A 202 -16.64 -0.41 -10.65
C CYS A 202 -16.96 -1.69 -9.88
N LEU A 203 -16.64 -2.86 -10.44
CA LEU A 203 -16.84 -4.16 -9.79
C LEU A 203 -16.04 -4.28 -8.49
N ASN A 204 -14.77 -3.84 -8.49
CA ASN A 204 -13.95 -3.85 -7.27
C ASN A 204 -14.42 -2.84 -6.21
N GLU A 205 -15.03 -1.74 -6.64
CA GLU A 205 -15.67 -0.79 -5.70
C GLU A 205 -16.88 -1.43 -5.02
N LEU A 206 -17.70 -2.19 -5.76
CA LEU A 206 -18.81 -2.96 -5.18
C LEU A 206 -18.30 -4.04 -4.21
N LEU A 207 -17.20 -4.74 -4.55
CA LEU A 207 -16.56 -5.67 -3.63
C LEU A 207 -16.10 -4.97 -2.35
N TYR A 208 -15.47 -3.80 -2.47
CA TYR A 208 -15.06 -2.99 -1.32
C TYR A 208 -16.26 -2.56 -0.47
N ASP A 209 -17.36 -2.10 -1.08
CA ASP A 209 -18.58 -1.77 -0.34
C ASP A 209 -19.15 -2.99 0.38
N ARG A 210 -19.13 -4.18 -0.26
CA ARG A 210 -19.62 -5.41 0.37
C ARG A 210 -18.81 -5.76 1.60
N PHE A 211 -17.48 -5.64 1.54
CA PHE A 211 -16.62 -5.79 2.73
C PHE A 211 -16.93 -4.75 3.81
N ARG A 212 -17.09 -3.48 3.42
CA ARG A 212 -17.42 -2.39 4.34
C ARG A 212 -18.76 -2.64 5.04
N ASP A 213 -19.76 -3.07 4.31
CA ASP A 213 -21.10 -3.35 4.82
C ASP A 213 -21.09 -4.57 5.75
N SER A 214 -20.30 -5.61 5.44
CA SER A 214 -20.05 -6.72 6.36
C SER A 214 -19.34 -6.26 7.64
N ALA A 215 -18.31 -5.41 7.52
CA ALA A 215 -17.59 -4.86 8.68
C ALA A 215 -18.48 -3.96 9.55
N MET A 216 -19.39 -3.19 8.96
CA MET A 216 -20.38 -2.39 9.71
C MET A 216 -21.40 -3.24 10.46
N LYS A 217 -21.73 -4.43 9.94
CA LYS A 217 -22.65 -5.38 10.57
C LYS A 217 -21.97 -6.34 11.55
N ALA A 218 -20.64 -6.47 11.44
CA ALA A 218 -19.86 -7.36 12.29
C ALA A 218 -19.92 -6.91 13.75
N SER A 219 -19.91 -7.89 14.65
CA SER A 219 -19.88 -7.64 16.08
C SER A 219 -18.49 -7.14 16.53
N PRO A 220 -18.38 -6.35 17.62
CA PRO A 220 -17.11 -5.93 18.17
C PRO A 220 -16.25 -7.15 18.48
N GLN A 221 -14.99 -7.11 18.05
CA GLN A 221 -14.05 -8.20 18.25
C GLN A 221 -13.25 -7.94 19.52
N VAL A 222 -13.31 -8.87 20.47
CA VAL A 222 -12.44 -8.89 21.65
C VAL A 222 -11.17 -9.69 21.31
N VAL A 223 -10.01 -9.14 21.64
CA VAL A 223 -8.71 -9.78 21.46
C VAL A 223 -8.09 -9.95 22.83
N HIS A 224 -7.65 -11.16 23.16
CA HIS A 224 -7.14 -11.48 24.50
C HIS A 224 -5.71 -11.02 24.73
N PHE A 225 -4.89 -11.02 23.68
CA PHE A 225 -3.48 -10.69 23.78
C PHE A 225 -3.03 -9.82 22.59
N PRO A 226 -2.67 -8.55 22.82
CA PRO A 226 -2.99 -7.75 24.02
C PRO A 226 -4.53 -7.61 24.22
N TYR A 227 -4.97 -7.31 25.46
CA TYR A 227 -6.40 -7.20 25.80
C TYR A 227 -7.00 -5.94 25.17
N GLU A 228 -7.68 -6.11 24.03
CA GLU A 228 -8.16 -5.00 23.19
C GLU A 228 -9.54 -5.29 22.62
N VAL A 229 -10.35 -4.24 22.46
CA VAL A 229 -11.61 -4.29 21.70
C VAL A 229 -11.44 -3.57 20.38
N LYS A 230 -11.79 -4.24 19.29
CA LYS A 230 -11.79 -3.67 17.94
C LYS A 230 -13.20 -3.44 17.45
N ILE A 231 -13.44 -2.23 16.95
CA ILE A 231 -14.76 -1.77 16.51
C ILE A 231 -14.61 -1.13 15.14
N TYR A 232 -15.54 -1.41 14.24
CA TYR A 232 -15.61 -0.73 12.96
C TYR A 232 -16.49 0.52 13.08
N ARG A 233 -15.92 1.70 12.88
CA ARG A 233 -16.65 2.96 12.96
C ARG A 233 -16.53 3.73 11.64
N GLY A 234 -17.59 3.64 10.84
CA GLY A 234 -17.69 4.33 9.55
C GLY A 234 -16.70 3.79 8.52
N THR A 235 -15.46 4.28 8.56
CA THR A 235 -14.39 3.92 7.62
C THR A 235 -13.10 3.45 8.27
N THR A 236 -13.03 3.44 9.61
CA THR A 236 -11.82 3.10 10.37
C THR A 236 -12.08 2.00 11.37
N LEU A 237 -11.09 1.12 11.54
CA LEU A 237 -11.02 0.19 12.65
C LEU A 237 -10.46 0.93 13.89
N GLU A 238 -11.32 1.14 14.89
CA GLU A 238 -10.96 1.72 16.19
C GLU A 238 -10.53 0.58 17.13
N THR A 239 -9.34 0.69 17.69
CA THR A 239 -8.81 -0.27 18.67
C THR A 239 -8.74 0.40 20.03
N VAL A 240 -9.46 -0.15 21.01
CA VAL A 240 -9.46 0.33 22.40
C VAL A 240 -8.73 -0.69 23.25
N ARG A 241 -7.59 -0.29 23.81
CA ARG A 241 -6.85 -1.11 24.78
C ARG A 241 -7.52 -1.02 26.14
N LEU A 242 -7.67 -2.16 26.79
CA LEU A 242 -8.40 -2.28 28.06
C LEU A 242 -7.48 -2.15 29.30
N ASP A 243 -6.23 -1.76 29.11
CA ASP A 243 -5.34 -1.45 30.23
C ASP A 243 -5.83 -0.22 31.01
N PRO A 244 -5.74 -0.18 32.36
CA PRO A 244 -6.20 0.94 33.17
C PRO A 244 -5.63 2.31 32.74
N ASP A 245 -4.38 2.34 32.27
CA ASP A 245 -3.76 3.57 31.78
C ASP A 245 -4.25 3.98 30.40
N SER A 246 -4.53 3.00 29.53
CA SER A 246 -5.11 3.23 28.21
C SER A 246 -6.58 3.69 28.30
N MET A 247 -7.34 3.15 29.26
CA MET A 247 -8.74 3.55 29.48
C MET A 247 -8.87 4.99 29.97
N LYS A 248 -7.90 5.51 30.75
CA LYS A 248 -7.86 6.93 31.18
C LYS A 248 -7.77 7.90 30.01
N LEU A 249 -7.17 7.49 28.89
CA LEU A 249 -7.00 8.33 27.71
C LEU A 249 -8.30 8.46 26.89
N GLN A 250 -9.27 7.59 27.12
CA GLN A 250 -10.55 7.60 26.41
C GLN A 250 -11.55 8.53 27.09
N THR A 251 -12.46 9.12 26.32
CA THR A 251 -13.53 9.91 26.91
C THR A 251 -14.55 9.00 27.61
N ALA A 252 -15.11 9.47 28.73
CA ALA A 252 -16.18 8.78 29.45
C ALA A 252 -17.32 8.33 28.52
N MET A 253 -17.73 9.17 27.56
CA MET A 253 -18.80 8.84 26.62
C MET A 253 -18.40 7.72 25.64
N GLN A 254 -17.13 7.61 25.25
CA GLN A 254 -16.66 6.51 24.40
C GLN A 254 -16.70 5.18 25.14
N LEU A 255 -16.25 5.14 26.40
CA LEU A 255 -16.27 3.92 27.22
C LEU A 255 -17.71 3.45 27.47
N VAL A 256 -18.62 4.36 27.83
CA VAL A 256 -20.04 4.01 28.03
C VAL A 256 -20.70 3.53 26.73
N LYS A 257 -20.36 4.14 25.58
CA LYS A 257 -20.85 3.66 24.27
C LYS A 257 -20.28 2.30 23.92
N LEU A 258 -19.01 2.04 24.24
CA LEU A 258 -18.34 0.76 23.99
C LEU A 258 -18.96 -0.34 24.83
N GLU A 259 -19.17 -0.11 26.12
CA GLU A 259 -19.88 -1.03 27.01
C GLU A 259 -21.28 -1.35 26.46
N ASN A 260 -22.07 -0.31 26.13
CA ASN A 260 -23.39 -0.52 25.56
C ASN A 260 -23.34 -1.28 24.24
N LEU A 261 -22.34 -1.02 23.39
CA LEU A 261 -22.16 -1.74 22.13
C LEU A 261 -21.86 -3.22 22.38
N LEU A 262 -20.96 -3.55 23.30
CA LEU A 262 -20.63 -4.95 23.67
C LEU A 262 -21.85 -5.71 24.17
N ARG A 263 -22.75 -5.04 24.92
CA ARG A 263 -23.99 -5.62 25.45
C ARG A 263 -25.17 -5.66 24.48
N THR A 264 -25.11 -4.97 23.34
CA THR A 264 -26.24 -4.87 22.39
C THR A 264 -25.95 -5.39 20.99
N SER A 265 -24.68 -5.49 20.58
CA SER A 265 -24.30 -5.85 19.21
C SER A 265 -23.92 -7.32 19.03
N GLY A 266 -24.54 -7.98 18.06
CA GLY A 266 -24.30 -9.38 17.72
C GLY A 266 -24.78 -10.34 18.81
N PHE A 267 -24.17 -11.53 18.84
CA PHE A 267 -24.45 -12.55 19.85
C PHE A 267 -23.70 -12.29 21.16
N VAL A 268 -24.31 -12.73 22.26
CA VAL A 268 -23.67 -12.79 23.57
C VAL A 268 -22.48 -13.74 23.50
N SER A 269 -21.31 -13.27 23.96
CA SER A 269 -20.17 -14.14 24.28
C SER A 269 -19.70 -13.87 25.71
N VAL A 270 -19.07 -14.88 26.31
CA VAL A 270 -18.48 -14.76 27.66
C VAL A 270 -17.47 -13.61 27.66
N GLU A 271 -16.57 -13.60 26.69
CA GLU A 271 -15.53 -12.58 26.52
C GLU A 271 -16.09 -11.15 26.43
N LYS A 272 -17.17 -10.93 25.65
CA LYS A 272 -17.81 -9.60 25.55
C LYS A 272 -18.45 -9.17 26.87
N SER A 273 -19.01 -10.12 27.60
CA SER A 273 -19.67 -9.86 28.88
C SER A 273 -18.63 -9.46 29.93
N GLU A 274 -17.53 -10.22 30.04
CA GLU A 274 -16.41 -9.92 30.93
C GLU A 274 -15.79 -8.55 30.65
N VAL A 275 -15.53 -8.23 29.38
CA VAL A 275 -15.02 -6.90 29.00
C VAL A 275 -16.02 -5.80 29.36
N ALA A 276 -17.31 -6.01 29.08
CA ALA A 276 -18.33 -5.02 29.39
C ALA A 276 -18.48 -4.80 30.90
N ASP A 277 -18.28 -5.84 31.71
CA ASP A 277 -18.27 -5.75 33.17
C ASP A 277 -17.03 -4.99 33.65
N MET A 278 -15.84 -5.29 33.12
CA MET A 278 -14.60 -4.55 33.42
C MET A 278 -14.71 -3.04 33.12
N ILE A 279 -15.28 -2.69 31.95
CA ILE A 279 -15.51 -1.28 31.59
C ILE A 279 -16.54 -0.65 32.53
N SER A 280 -17.60 -1.38 32.89
CA SER A 280 -18.64 -0.92 33.81
C SER A 280 -18.06 -0.63 35.20
N ASP A 281 -17.22 -1.51 35.73
CA ASP A 281 -16.58 -1.34 37.04
C ASP A 281 -15.67 -0.12 37.04
N TYR A 282 -14.80 0.00 36.03
CA TYR A 282 -13.95 1.18 35.85
C TYR A 282 -14.75 2.48 35.76
N CYS A 283 -15.83 2.50 34.97
CA CYS A 283 -16.67 3.67 34.82
C CYS A 283 -17.42 4.03 36.11
N THR A 284 -17.87 3.03 36.87
CA THR A 284 -18.59 3.24 38.13
C THR A 284 -17.67 3.83 39.20
N GLU A 285 -16.41 3.37 39.27
CA GLU A 285 -15.42 3.89 40.21
C GLU A 285 -14.90 5.29 39.87
N LYS A 286 -14.72 5.61 38.58
CA LYS A 286 -14.01 6.82 38.15
C LYS A 286 -14.90 7.91 37.56
N ILE A 287 -16.16 7.62 37.19
CA ILE A 287 -17.04 8.56 36.49
C ILE A 287 -18.30 8.87 37.33
N PRO A 288 -18.38 10.02 38.01
CA PRO A 288 -19.48 10.36 38.93
C PRO A 288 -20.89 10.39 38.31
N ARG A 289 -21.01 10.53 36.97
CA ARG A 289 -22.29 10.62 36.25
C ARG A 289 -22.58 9.41 35.35
N TYR A 290 -21.88 8.29 35.54
CA TYR A 290 -21.98 7.09 34.70
C TYR A 290 -23.43 6.60 34.53
N ALA A 291 -24.19 6.45 35.63
CA ALA A 291 -25.58 6.00 35.59
C ALA A 291 -26.50 6.92 34.76
N GLN A 292 -26.30 8.24 34.85
CA GLN A 292 -27.07 9.22 34.06
C GLN A 292 -26.73 9.13 32.57
N MET A 293 -25.47 8.85 32.23
CA MET A 293 -25.03 8.67 30.85
C MET A 293 -25.57 7.37 30.24
N LYS A 294 -25.57 6.28 31.00
CA LYS A 294 -26.12 4.98 30.59
C LYS A 294 -27.62 5.05 30.34
N ASN A 295 -28.37 5.74 31.21
CA ASN A 295 -29.83 5.90 31.06
C ASN A 295 -30.23 6.75 29.85
N ARG A 296 -29.33 7.56 29.29
CA ARG A 296 -29.57 8.31 28.04
C ARG A 296 -29.38 7.45 26.79
N LEU A 297 -28.76 6.28 26.91
CA LEU A 297 -28.61 5.34 25.80
C LEU A 297 -29.88 4.50 25.65
N LYS A 298 -30.12 3.98 24.44
CA LYS A 298 -31.26 3.09 24.18
C LYS A 298 -31.22 1.93 25.18
N LYS A 299 -32.39 1.58 25.73
CA LYS A 299 -32.54 0.42 26.62
C LYS A 299 -31.91 -0.80 25.95
N ILE A 300 -31.13 -1.55 26.73
CA ILE A 300 -30.46 -2.76 26.29
C ILE A 300 -31.54 -3.76 25.87
N THR A 301 -31.71 -3.97 24.56
CA THR A 301 -32.42 -5.15 24.07
C THR A 301 -31.54 -6.34 24.37
N THR A 302 -32.07 -7.37 25.04
CA THR A 302 -31.33 -8.59 25.32
C THR A 302 -30.80 -9.18 24.02
N GLN A 303 -29.48 -9.34 23.94
CA GLN A 303 -28.84 -9.96 22.78
C GLN A 303 -29.38 -11.38 22.60
N PRO A 304 -29.56 -11.83 21.35
CA PRO A 304 -29.86 -13.23 21.11
C PRO A 304 -28.69 -14.09 21.60
N VAL A 305 -28.99 -15.14 22.34
CA VAL A 305 -28.05 -16.21 22.65
C VAL A 305 -27.87 -17.02 21.37
N MET A 306 -26.64 -17.37 21.00
CA MET A 306 -26.45 -18.29 19.87
C MET A 306 -27.19 -19.61 20.16
N PRO A 307 -27.97 -20.15 19.22
CA PRO A 307 -28.52 -21.49 19.38
C PRO A 307 -27.36 -22.47 19.59
N SER A 308 -27.46 -23.27 20.66
CA SER A 308 -26.49 -24.31 20.99
C SER A 308 -26.30 -25.24 19.80
N GLY A 309 -25.10 -25.25 19.22
CA GLY A 309 -24.78 -25.95 17.97
C GLY A 309 -24.24 -25.05 16.84
N VAL A 310 -24.37 -23.73 16.96
CA VAL A 310 -23.65 -22.78 16.10
C VAL A 310 -22.34 -22.39 16.80
N VAL A 311 -21.24 -22.97 16.33
CA VAL A 311 -19.89 -22.70 16.82
C VAL A 311 -19.58 -21.19 16.74
N SER A 312 -18.85 -20.69 17.74
CA SER A 312 -18.60 -19.26 17.95
C SER A 312 -17.94 -18.55 16.75
N GLU A 313 -17.97 -17.22 16.66
CA GLU A 313 -17.31 -16.49 15.57
C GLU A 313 -15.79 -16.78 15.48
N SER A 314 -15.17 -17.21 16.58
CA SER A 314 -13.78 -17.74 16.61
C SER A 314 -13.68 -19.21 16.18
N ASP A 315 -14.73 -20.01 16.34
CA ASP A 315 -14.75 -21.42 15.88
C ASP A 315 -15.29 -21.59 14.45
N ARG A 316 -15.90 -20.56 13.84
CA ARG A 316 -16.30 -20.57 12.42
C ARG A 316 -15.12 -20.70 11.45
N VAL A 317 -13.89 -20.69 11.94
CA VAL A 317 -12.70 -20.74 11.09
C VAL A 317 -12.46 -22.14 10.53
N LEU A 318 -12.93 -23.22 11.17
CA LEU A 318 -12.70 -24.58 10.68
C LEU A 318 -13.85 -25.48 11.13
N ASP A 319 -14.80 -25.74 10.23
CA ASP A 319 -15.69 -26.88 10.41
C ASP A 319 -14.83 -28.15 10.34
N LYS A 320 -14.46 -28.68 11.50
CA LYS A 320 -13.57 -29.83 11.62
C LYS A 320 -14.15 -31.04 10.91
N ASP A 321 -15.48 -31.19 10.91
CA ASP A 321 -16.16 -32.28 10.23
C ASP A 321 -16.07 -32.13 8.71
N LEU A 322 -16.11 -30.89 8.20
CA LEU A 322 -15.89 -30.58 6.78
C LEU A 322 -14.44 -30.84 6.34
N LEU A 323 -13.46 -30.59 7.22
CA LEU A 323 -12.05 -30.86 6.95
C LEU A 323 -11.72 -32.36 7.01
N TYR A 324 -12.36 -33.11 7.91
CA TYR A 324 -12.23 -34.57 8.01
C TYR A 324 -12.90 -35.29 6.83
N THR A 325 -14.08 -34.84 6.39
CA THR A 325 -14.75 -35.42 5.21
C THR A 325 -14.04 -35.12 3.89
N LEU A 326 -13.27 -34.03 3.82
CA LEU A 326 -12.44 -33.67 2.65
C LEU A 326 -11.13 -34.47 2.55
N GLN A 327 -10.74 -35.25 3.55
CA GLN A 327 -9.60 -36.18 3.42
C GLN A 327 -9.99 -37.49 2.71
N GLU A 328 -11.28 -37.83 2.66
CA GLU A 328 -11.75 -39.11 2.09
C GLU A 328 -12.44 -38.97 0.72
N ALA A 329 -12.76 -37.75 0.28
CA ALA A 329 -13.39 -37.51 -1.01
C ALA A 329 -12.39 -37.03 -2.08
N GLU A 330 -11.99 -37.98 -2.92
CA GLU A 330 -11.52 -37.81 -4.31
C GLU A 330 -10.09 -37.29 -4.55
N GLU A 331 -9.11 -38.14 -4.24
CA GLU A 331 -8.04 -38.45 -5.22
C GLU A 331 -8.68 -39.20 -6.41
N GLY A 332 -9.41 -38.48 -7.26
CA GLY A 332 -9.87 -38.99 -8.54
C GLY A 332 -8.76 -38.80 -9.57
N GLU A 333 -8.08 -39.88 -9.95
CA GLU A 333 -7.11 -39.91 -11.04
C GLU A 333 -7.65 -39.18 -12.29
N ILE A 334 -6.92 -38.17 -12.76
CA ILE A 334 -7.07 -37.69 -14.12
C ILE A 334 -6.57 -38.83 -15.02
N ARG A 335 -7.48 -39.51 -15.71
CA ARG A 335 -7.14 -40.36 -16.85
C ARG A 335 -7.18 -39.51 -18.12
N ASP A 336 -6.13 -39.66 -18.93
CA ASP A 336 -5.81 -38.91 -20.15
C ASP A 336 -6.96 -38.76 -21.15
#